data_AF-A0A527JQI9-F1
#
_entry.id   AF-A0A527JQI9-F1
#
_cell.length_a   1.000
_cell.length_b   1.000
_cell.length_c   1.000
_cell.angle_alpha   90.00
_cell.angle_beta   90.00
_cell.angle_gamma   90.00
#
_symmetry.space_group_name_H-M   'P 1'
#
loop_
_entity.id
_entity.type
_entity.pdbx_description
1 polymer ?
#
loop_
_entity_poly.entity_id
_entity_poly.type
_entity_poly.pdbx_seq_one_letter_code
_entity_poly.pdbx_strand_id
1 'polypeptide(L)'
;MAFSYMPGFGNDFETETLPGSLPQGRNSPQRPAYGLYAEQLSGSPFTAPRGANERSWLYRIRPSVKHTGRFKASNYPLWKSAPNVGDHELALGQYRWNPVPMPKEPTDFVQGMRSITTAGDVLGQTGMAAHVYVANTSMVDDHFFNADGELLVVPQVGALRFVTEMGVIELRPGEIAVLPRGLVFKVELVDEEVRGYVCENYGAKLTLPDRGPIGANCLANPRDFKTPCAWFEEKETPCRLTVKWCGNFHVTEIGHSPLDVVAWHGNYAPYKYDLATFSPVGALLFDHPDPSIFTVLTAPSGEEGTANIDFVIFPPRWLVAEDTFRPPWYHRNIMSEFMGLIHGQYDAKEEGFVPGGISLHNLMLAHGPDAPGFEKASRAELKPVKLDNTMAFMFETRFPQMLTRYGAELETRQDNYIDCWADLKKRFNGMPEGDWS
;
A
#
# COMPACT_ATOMS: atom_id res chain seq x y z
N MET A 1 8.27 -16.07 19.69
CA MET A 1 6.97 -16.76 19.63
C MET A 1 6.33 -16.43 18.28
N ALA A 2 5.65 -17.36 17.63
CA ALA A 2 4.92 -17.06 16.40
C ALA A 2 3.61 -16.34 16.73
N PHE A 3 3.31 -15.24 16.05
CA PHE A 3 2.02 -14.55 16.16
C PHE A 3 0.92 -15.36 15.46
N SER A 4 -0.29 -15.35 16.02
CA SER A 4 -1.45 -16.02 15.47
C SER A 4 -2.33 -15.04 14.69
N TYR A 5 -2.99 -15.55 13.65
CA TYR A 5 -3.83 -14.76 12.75
C TYR A 5 -5.16 -15.47 12.49
N MET A 6 -6.20 -14.67 12.27
CA MET A 6 -7.51 -15.09 11.83
C MET A 6 -7.65 -14.86 10.31
N PRO A 7 -7.91 -15.90 9.50
CA PRO A 7 -8.07 -15.75 8.06
C PRO A 7 -9.47 -15.22 7.66
N GLY A 8 -9.54 -14.47 6.56
CA GLY A 8 -10.79 -14.08 5.91
C GLY A 8 -10.99 -12.56 5.78
N PHE A 9 -10.81 -12.04 4.56
CA PHE A 9 -11.04 -10.63 4.27
C PHE A 9 -12.48 -10.18 4.61
N GLY A 10 -12.60 -9.14 5.44
CA GLY A 10 -13.89 -8.50 5.77
C GLY A 10 -14.79 -9.29 6.73
N ASN A 11 -14.30 -10.36 7.35
CA ASN A 11 -15.05 -11.09 8.38
C ASN A 11 -15.40 -10.21 9.59
N ASP A 12 -16.45 -10.57 10.32
CA ASP A 12 -16.68 -10.10 11.70
C ASP A 12 -15.92 -11.08 12.62
N PHE A 13 -14.74 -10.64 13.08
CA PHE A 13 -13.84 -11.45 13.89
C PHE A 13 -14.15 -11.30 15.38
N GLU A 14 -13.77 -12.30 16.17
CA GLU A 14 -13.81 -12.27 17.63
C GLU A 14 -12.49 -12.84 18.16
N THR A 15 -11.79 -12.10 19.01
CA THR A 15 -10.55 -12.57 19.65
C THR A 15 -10.38 -11.98 21.04
N GLU A 16 -9.85 -12.78 21.95
CA GLU A 16 -9.54 -12.39 23.32
C GLU A 16 -8.20 -12.96 23.79
N THR A 17 -7.48 -12.20 24.61
CA THR A 17 -6.26 -12.68 25.29
C THR A 17 -6.54 -13.31 26.65
N LEU A 18 -7.67 -12.95 27.29
CA LEU A 18 -8.12 -13.47 28.57
C LEU A 18 -9.51 -14.13 28.43
N PRO A 19 -9.72 -15.34 28.99
CA PRO A 19 -10.99 -16.06 28.82
C PRO A 19 -12.22 -15.27 29.29
N GLY A 20 -13.18 -15.05 28.39
CA GLY A 20 -14.42 -14.33 28.69
C GLY A 20 -14.25 -12.82 28.84
N SER A 21 -13.19 -12.25 28.26
CA SER A 21 -13.04 -10.79 28.16
C SER A 21 -13.97 -10.19 27.10
N LEU A 22 -14.39 -10.97 26.10
CA LEU A 22 -15.50 -10.60 25.21
C LEU A 22 -16.87 -10.81 25.88
N PRO A 23 -17.71 -9.77 26.01
CA PRO A 23 -19.05 -9.92 26.56
C PRO A 23 -19.95 -10.73 25.62
N GLN A 24 -20.74 -11.63 26.21
CA GLN A 24 -21.65 -12.49 25.46
C GLN A 24 -23.03 -11.83 25.29
N GLY A 25 -23.51 -11.78 24.04
CA GLY A 25 -24.86 -11.31 23.68
C GLY A 25 -25.10 -9.80 23.81
N ARG A 26 -24.05 -8.98 23.99
CA ARG A 26 -24.13 -7.51 24.05
C ARG A 26 -22.75 -6.88 23.85
N ASN A 27 -22.69 -5.64 23.38
CA ASN A 27 -21.41 -4.92 23.22
C ASN A 27 -21.07 -4.00 24.41
N SER A 28 -22.09 -3.51 25.13
CA SER A 28 -21.92 -2.51 26.19
C SER A 28 -22.49 -3.01 27.53
N PRO A 29 -21.86 -4.01 28.17
CA PRO A 29 -22.28 -4.43 29.50
C PRO A 29 -22.07 -3.30 30.50
N GLN A 30 -22.93 -3.21 31.52
CA GLN A 30 -22.79 -2.21 32.59
C GLN A 30 -21.45 -2.34 33.34
N ARG A 31 -20.91 -3.56 33.40
CA ARG A 31 -19.61 -3.89 34.00
C ARG A 31 -18.90 -4.87 33.06
N PRO A 32 -18.07 -4.39 32.12
CA PRO A 32 -17.27 -5.28 31.28
C PRO A 32 -16.39 -6.20 32.14
N ALA A 33 -16.13 -7.41 31.63
CA ALA A 33 -15.24 -8.36 32.30
C ALA A 33 -13.87 -7.71 32.56
N TYR A 34 -13.20 -8.14 33.64
CA TYR A 34 -11.91 -7.59 34.08
C TYR A 34 -11.89 -6.08 34.38
N GLY A 35 -13.05 -5.42 34.44
CA GLY A 35 -13.11 -3.97 34.64
C GLY A 35 -12.64 -3.17 33.41
N LEU A 36 -12.64 -3.79 32.23
CA LEU A 36 -12.29 -3.15 30.97
C LEU A 36 -13.27 -2.04 30.61
N TYR A 37 -12.88 -1.22 29.64
CA TYR A 37 -13.74 -0.24 28.98
C TYR A 37 -14.13 -0.76 27.60
N ALA A 38 -15.42 -0.73 27.30
CA ALA A 38 -15.92 -0.98 25.95
C ALA A 38 -15.83 0.32 25.13
N GLU A 39 -15.16 0.25 23.99
CA GLU A 39 -14.97 1.36 23.06
C GLU A 39 -15.30 0.87 21.63
N GLN A 40 -15.85 1.74 20.78
CA GLN A 40 -16.10 1.39 19.39
C GLN A 40 -15.23 2.27 18.48
N LEU A 41 -14.43 1.63 17.63
CA LEU A 41 -13.80 2.27 16.49
C LEU A 41 -14.73 2.10 15.28
N SER A 42 -15.26 3.21 14.76
CA SER A 42 -16.16 3.21 13.61
C SER A 42 -15.36 3.57 12.34
N GLY A 43 -15.23 2.62 11.42
CA GLY A 43 -14.54 2.81 10.13
C GLY A 43 -15.43 3.40 9.03
N SER A 44 -16.74 3.41 9.25
CA SER A 44 -17.75 3.91 8.32
C SER A 44 -18.84 4.73 9.05
N PRO A 45 -19.64 5.53 8.33
CA PRO A 45 -20.86 6.12 8.89
C PRO A 45 -21.81 5.04 9.40
N PHE A 46 -22.52 5.29 10.51
CA PHE A 46 -23.42 4.30 11.13
C PHE A 46 -24.50 3.74 10.19
N THR A 47 -24.93 4.54 9.20
CA THR A 47 -25.96 4.19 8.22
C THR A 47 -25.40 3.60 6.93
N ALA A 48 -24.09 3.32 6.86
CA ALA A 48 -23.50 2.61 5.74
C ALA A 48 -24.25 1.29 5.49
N PRO A 49 -24.51 0.91 4.22
CA PRO A 49 -25.13 -0.36 3.89
C PRO A 49 -24.39 -1.51 4.58
N ARG A 50 -25.11 -2.56 5.00
CA ARG A 50 -24.52 -3.65 5.81
C ARG A 50 -23.22 -4.24 5.24
N GLY A 51 -23.12 -4.40 3.92
CA GLY A 51 -21.92 -4.93 3.26
C GLY A 51 -20.72 -3.97 3.25
N ALA A 52 -20.93 -2.69 3.56
CA ALA A 52 -19.93 -1.64 3.65
C ALA A 52 -19.83 -1.01 5.06
N ASN A 53 -20.60 -1.53 6.03
CA ASN A 53 -20.60 -1.01 7.39
C ASN A 53 -19.45 -1.63 8.17
N GLU A 54 -18.59 -0.77 8.70
CA GLU A 54 -17.34 -1.14 9.32
C GLU A 54 -17.21 -0.58 10.73
N ARG A 55 -16.95 -1.49 11.67
CA ARG A 55 -16.78 -1.18 13.08
C ARG A 55 -16.09 -2.31 13.83
N SER A 56 -15.33 -1.93 14.84
CA SER A 56 -14.76 -2.84 15.82
C SER A 56 -15.02 -2.35 17.23
N TRP A 57 -15.42 -3.27 18.10
CA TRP A 57 -15.55 -3.07 19.53
C TRP A 57 -14.27 -3.53 20.21
N LEU A 58 -13.69 -2.65 21.01
CA LEU A 58 -12.44 -2.83 21.74
C LEU A 58 -12.76 -2.89 23.23
N TYR A 59 -12.24 -3.90 23.92
CA TYR A 59 -12.31 -4.04 25.37
C TYR A 59 -10.92 -3.83 25.93
N ARG A 60 -10.70 -2.62 26.46
CA ARG A 60 -9.36 -2.08 26.74
C ARG A 60 -9.18 -1.65 28.18
N ILE A 61 -7.92 -1.58 28.64
CA ILE A 61 -7.59 -1.25 30.03
C ILE A 61 -7.96 0.20 30.36
N ARG A 62 -7.65 1.16 29.46
CA ARG A 62 -8.05 2.56 29.58
C ARG A 62 -8.69 3.02 28.26
N PRO A 63 -9.77 3.82 28.29
CA PRO A 63 -10.39 4.31 27.06
C PRO A 63 -9.47 5.29 26.33
N SER A 64 -9.57 5.40 25.00
CA SER A 64 -8.72 6.26 24.16
C SER A 64 -8.77 7.74 24.55
N VAL A 65 -9.86 8.20 25.17
CA VAL A 65 -9.94 9.57 25.73
C VAL A 65 -8.92 9.83 26.84
N LYS A 66 -8.32 8.79 27.41
CA LYS A 66 -7.17 8.86 28.33
C LYS A 66 -5.82 8.69 27.62
N HIS A 67 -5.82 8.31 26.34
CA HIS A 67 -4.63 8.14 25.50
C HIS A 67 -4.30 9.42 24.73
N THR A 68 -5.17 10.41 24.79
CA THR A 68 -4.94 11.75 24.27
C THR A 68 -4.87 12.77 25.40
N GLY A 69 -3.93 13.71 25.32
CA GLY A 69 -3.84 14.86 26.21
C GLY A 69 -3.96 16.17 25.44
N ARG A 70 -3.27 17.21 25.92
CA ARG A 70 -3.11 18.44 25.13
C ARG A 70 -2.10 18.17 24.01
N PHE A 71 -2.56 18.29 22.78
CA PHE A 71 -1.69 18.19 21.60
C PHE A 71 -0.81 19.43 21.45
N LYS A 72 0.42 19.19 20.98
CA LYS A 72 1.37 20.19 20.50
C LYS A 72 1.64 19.91 19.02
N ALA A 73 2.01 20.92 18.25
CA ALA A 73 2.46 20.71 16.89
C ALA A 73 3.71 19.81 16.86
N SER A 74 3.75 18.90 15.91
CA SER A 74 4.92 18.09 15.53
C SER A 74 5.18 18.30 14.04
N ASN A 75 6.36 17.92 13.55
CA ASN A 75 6.72 18.16 12.16
C ASN A 75 7.43 16.95 11.54
N TYR A 76 6.92 16.53 10.39
CA TYR A 76 7.50 15.51 9.52
C TYR A 76 7.57 16.09 8.11
N PRO A 77 8.58 16.93 7.81
CA PRO A 77 8.55 17.82 6.65
C PRO A 77 8.51 17.08 5.30
N LEU A 78 8.93 15.82 5.29
CA LEU A 78 8.99 14.96 4.10
C LEU A 78 7.76 14.06 3.93
N TRP A 79 6.81 14.09 4.88
CA TRP A 79 5.51 13.43 4.74
C TRP A 79 4.46 14.48 4.36
N LYS A 80 4.17 14.56 3.06
CA LYS A 80 3.21 15.49 2.46
C LYS A 80 1.86 14.82 2.22
N SER A 81 0.85 15.63 1.99
CA SER A 81 -0.49 15.18 1.59
C SER A 81 -1.02 16.04 0.45
N ALA A 82 -1.97 15.49 -0.30
CA ALA A 82 -2.62 16.23 -1.36
C ALA A 82 -3.59 17.29 -0.78
N PRO A 83 -3.77 18.45 -1.43
CA PRO A 83 -3.07 18.90 -2.63
C PRO A 83 -1.67 19.45 -2.32
N ASN A 84 -0.65 19.06 -3.10
CA ASN A 84 0.71 19.61 -3.02
C ASN A 84 1.17 20.09 -4.41
N VAL A 85 0.64 21.22 -4.86
CA VAL A 85 0.91 21.79 -6.19
C VAL A 85 2.00 22.85 -6.11
N GLY A 86 2.93 22.85 -7.08
CA GLY A 86 3.98 23.89 -7.18
C GLY A 86 5.09 23.78 -6.13
N ASP A 87 5.34 22.58 -5.60
CA ASP A 87 6.37 22.36 -4.58
C ASP A 87 7.79 22.28 -5.19
N HIS A 88 7.91 22.20 -6.52
CA HIS A 88 9.17 22.11 -7.28
C HIS A 88 9.05 22.76 -8.68
N GLU A 89 10.18 22.91 -9.37
CA GLU A 89 10.28 23.51 -10.72
C GLU A 89 10.51 22.48 -11.85
N LEU A 90 10.67 21.19 -11.53
CA LEU A 90 10.87 20.13 -12.53
C LEU A 90 9.73 20.08 -13.56
N ALA A 91 10.10 20.10 -14.85
CA ALA A 91 9.17 20.11 -15.96
C ALA A 91 8.48 18.75 -16.16
N LEU A 92 7.20 18.76 -16.51
CA LEU A 92 6.39 17.55 -16.76
C LEU A 92 7.13 16.53 -17.64
N GLY A 93 7.15 15.28 -17.20
CA GLY A 93 7.72 14.17 -17.94
C GLY A 93 7.38 12.82 -17.30
N GLN A 94 7.87 11.76 -17.92
CA GLN A 94 7.96 10.43 -17.33
C GLN A 94 9.19 10.40 -16.42
N TYR A 95 9.02 9.90 -15.20
CA TYR A 95 10.10 9.91 -14.22
C TYR A 95 10.41 8.49 -13.74
N ARG A 96 11.67 8.28 -13.37
CA ARG A 96 12.15 7.04 -12.76
C ARG A 96 13.21 7.36 -11.72
N TRP A 97 13.22 6.59 -10.64
CA TRP A 97 14.16 6.75 -9.54
C TRP A 97 14.81 5.41 -9.22
N ASN A 98 16.12 5.46 -8.97
CA ASN A 98 16.83 4.40 -8.25
C ASN A 98 16.38 4.38 -6.77
N PRO A 99 16.65 3.29 -6.03
CA PRO A 99 16.16 3.12 -4.67
C PRO A 99 16.58 4.25 -3.73
N VAL A 100 15.65 4.70 -2.88
CA VAL A 100 15.92 5.69 -1.84
C VAL A 100 17.01 5.14 -0.89
N PRO A 101 18.06 5.92 -0.59
CA PRO A 101 19.14 5.48 0.29
C PRO A 101 18.65 5.29 1.73
N MET A 102 19.25 4.34 2.45
CA MET A 102 18.98 4.15 3.88
C MET A 102 19.46 5.36 4.70
N PRO A 103 18.77 5.71 5.80
CA PRO A 103 19.17 6.80 6.67
C PRO A 103 20.45 6.45 7.43
N LYS A 104 21.34 7.44 7.59
CA LYS A 104 22.56 7.29 8.41
C LYS A 104 22.29 7.60 9.88
N GLU A 105 21.37 8.52 10.14
CA GLU A 105 20.97 8.92 11.49
C GLU A 105 19.86 8.00 12.02
N PRO A 106 19.72 7.85 13.35
CA PRO A 106 18.60 7.12 13.95
C PRO A 106 17.26 7.64 13.43
N THR A 107 16.53 6.80 12.72
CA THR A 107 15.29 7.15 12.02
C THR A 107 14.29 6.02 12.17
N ASP A 108 13.15 6.30 12.80
CA ASP A 108 12.04 5.36 12.90
C ASP A 108 11.13 5.37 11.65
N PHE A 109 10.11 4.50 11.62
CA PHE A 109 9.18 4.38 10.48
C PHE A 109 8.44 5.69 10.14
N VAL A 110 8.02 6.45 11.15
CA VAL A 110 7.24 7.68 10.97
C VAL A 110 8.15 8.82 10.52
N GLN A 111 9.32 8.95 11.16
CA GLN A 111 10.39 9.88 10.78
C GLN A 111 10.95 9.58 9.39
N GLY A 112 10.95 8.30 9.02
CA GLY A 112 11.47 7.75 7.78
C GLY A 112 10.57 7.92 6.57
N MET A 113 9.34 8.40 6.74
CA MET A 113 8.40 8.57 5.63
C MET A 113 8.85 9.67 4.67
N ARG A 114 8.80 9.38 3.37
CA ARG A 114 9.19 10.27 2.27
C ARG A 114 8.12 10.23 1.19
N SER A 115 7.31 11.28 1.10
CA SER A 115 6.31 11.40 0.04
C SER A 115 6.98 11.67 -1.30
N ILE A 116 6.69 10.83 -2.29
CA ILE A 116 7.18 10.99 -3.67
C ILE A 116 6.15 11.77 -4.47
N THR A 117 4.89 11.33 -4.41
CA THR A 117 3.76 12.00 -5.07
C THR A 117 2.56 12.14 -4.16
N THR A 118 1.70 13.11 -4.48
CA THR A 118 0.38 13.31 -3.87
C THR A 118 -0.67 13.49 -4.97
N ALA A 119 -1.88 13.04 -4.75
CA ALA A 119 -2.98 13.11 -5.71
C ALA A 119 -4.33 13.31 -4.99
N GLY A 120 -5.18 14.18 -5.52
CA GLY A 120 -6.49 14.50 -4.92
C GLY A 120 -6.42 15.56 -3.81
N ASP A 121 -7.19 15.36 -2.74
CA ASP A 121 -7.33 16.31 -1.63
C ASP A 121 -7.66 15.58 -0.32
N VAL A 122 -6.77 15.72 0.67
CA VAL A 122 -6.91 15.12 1.99
C VAL A 122 -8.11 15.69 2.76
N LEU A 123 -8.43 16.97 2.58
CA LEU A 123 -9.59 17.61 3.25
C LEU A 123 -10.90 17.13 2.63
N GLY A 124 -10.91 16.97 1.31
CA GLY A 124 -12.01 16.35 0.57
C GLY A 124 -12.11 14.83 0.75
N GLN A 125 -11.15 14.19 1.43
CA GLN A 125 -11.05 12.73 1.60
C GLN A 125 -11.14 11.99 0.26
N THR A 126 -10.32 12.40 -0.71
CA THR A 126 -10.21 11.76 -2.02
C THR A 126 -8.77 11.71 -2.51
N GLY A 127 -8.43 10.70 -3.29
CA GLY A 127 -7.09 10.49 -3.81
C GLY A 127 -6.18 9.75 -2.84
N MET A 128 -4.88 10.01 -2.97
CA MET A 128 -3.82 9.29 -2.24
C MET A 128 -2.53 10.10 -2.11
N ALA A 129 -1.58 9.58 -1.35
CA ALA A 129 -0.17 9.87 -1.55
C ALA A 129 0.66 8.59 -1.63
N ALA A 130 1.68 8.59 -2.49
CA ALA A 130 2.63 7.50 -2.59
C ALA A 130 3.94 7.90 -1.91
N HIS A 131 4.35 7.08 -0.94
CA HIS A 131 5.50 7.31 -0.10
C HIS A 131 6.51 6.17 -0.22
N VAL A 132 7.76 6.47 0.12
CA VAL A 132 8.78 5.49 0.50
C VAL A 132 9.06 5.69 1.98
N TYR A 133 9.15 4.60 2.75
CA TYR A 133 9.70 4.65 4.10
C TYR A 133 11.11 4.07 4.10
N VAL A 134 11.99 4.65 4.92
CA VAL A 134 13.31 4.11 5.24
C VAL A 134 13.56 4.27 6.75
N ALA A 135 13.98 3.21 7.44
CA ALA A 135 14.18 3.26 8.88
C ALA A 135 15.29 2.30 9.33
N ASN A 136 15.98 2.67 10.40
CA ASN A 136 17.07 1.91 11.02
C ASN A 136 16.92 1.84 12.56
N THR A 137 15.82 2.34 13.11
CA THR A 137 15.52 2.29 14.54
C THR A 137 14.04 1.95 14.77
N SER A 138 13.75 1.11 15.78
CA SER A 138 12.40 0.78 16.21
C SER A 138 11.74 1.94 16.96
N MET A 139 10.42 2.07 16.81
CA MET A 139 9.61 2.85 17.74
C MET A 139 9.49 2.09 19.06
N VAL A 140 9.77 2.73 20.20
CA VAL A 140 9.76 2.08 21.53
C VAL A 140 8.58 2.57 22.38
N ASP A 141 8.57 3.86 22.63
CA ASP A 141 7.57 4.58 23.44
C ASP A 141 6.74 5.57 22.61
N ASP A 142 7.01 5.62 21.31
CA ASP A 142 6.29 6.42 20.33
C ASP A 142 5.24 5.59 19.63
N HIS A 143 4.05 6.16 19.54
CA HIS A 143 2.88 5.57 18.88
C HIS A 143 2.35 6.56 17.87
N PHE A 144 1.67 6.03 16.85
CA PHE A 144 1.15 6.81 15.75
C PHE A 144 -0.22 6.33 15.35
N PHE A 145 -1.09 7.25 14.94
CA PHE A 145 -2.24 6.93 14.10
C PHE A 145 -2.42 7.97 13.01
N ASN A 146 -2.96 7.52 11.89
CA ASN A 146 -3.32 8.40 10.78
C ASN A 146 -4.82 8.68 10.77
N ALA A 147 -5.22 9.92 10.99
CA ALA A 147 -6.63 10.33 10.88
C ALA A 147 -7.02 10.66 9.43
N ASP A 148 -6.06 10.81 8.53
CA ASP A 148 -6.29 11.26 7.15
C ASP A 148 -6.64 10.13 6.20
N GLY A 149 -6.13 8.93 6.45
CA GLY A 149 -6.25 7.82 5.52
C GLY A 149 -5.82 6.50 6.11
N GLU A 150 -6.22 5.42 5.46
CA GLU A 150 -5.63 4.10 5.69
C GLU A 150 -4.26 4.01 5.01
N LEU A 151 -3.39 3.12 5.52
CA LEU A 151 -2.05 2.92 4.99
C LEU A 151 -1.93 1.51 4.42
N LEU A 152 -1.71 1.39 3.11
CA LEU A 152 -1.25 0.16 2.46
C LEU A 152 0.28 0.15 2.43
N VAL A 153 0.90 -0.77 3.16
CA VAL A 153 2.36 -0.90 3.31
C VAL A 153 2.86 -2.09 2.49
N VAL A 154 3.92 -1.86 1.70
CA VAL A 154 4.55 -2.82 0.81
C VAL A 154 6.06 -2.88 1.09
N PRO A 155 6.56 -3.82 1.93
CA PRO A 155 7.99 -3.90 2.24
C PRO A 155 8.84 -4.36 1.07
N GLN A 156 10.07 -3.84 1.01
CA GLN A 156 11.04 -4.14 -0.03
C GLN A 156 12.36 -4.68 0.56
N VAL A 157 12.87 -4.06 1.64
CA VAL A 157 14.03 -4.53 2.42
C VAL A 157 13.61 -4.67 3.88
N GLY A 158 14.04 -5.76 4.48
CA GLY A 158 13.88 -6.03 5.91
C GLY A 158 12.44 -6.28 6.34
N ALA A 159 12.30 -7.06 7.40
CA ALA A 159 11.06 -7.35 8.07
C ALA A 159 10.81 -6.33 9.21
N LEU A 160 9.54 -6.04 9.44
CA LEU A 160 9.07 -5.13 10.49
C LEU A 160 7.82 -5.70 11.17
N ARG A 161 7.51 -5.23 12.38
CA ARG A 161 6.29 -5.57 13.10
C ARG A 161 5.47 -4.31 13.34
N PHE A 162 4.23 -4.33 12.90
CA PHE A 162 3.21 -3.38 13.35
C PHE A 162 2.59 -3.93 14.63
N VAL A 163 2.89 -3.28 15.75
CA VAL A 163 2.24 -3.53 17.02
C VAL A 163 1.06 -2.57 17.09
N THR A 164 -0.16 -3.09 16.95
CA THR A 164 -1.39 -2.29 16.79
C THR A 164 -2.32 -2.47 17.98
N GLU A 165 -3.35 -1.63 18.09
CA GLU A 165 -4.44 -1.85 19.06
C GLU A 165 -5.13 -3.20 18.92
N MET A 166 -5.09 -3.83 17.74
CA MET A 166 -5.84 -5.07 17.50
C MET A 166 -4.96 -6.31 17.45
N GLY A 167 -3.65 -6.18 17.72
CA GLY A 167 -2.70 -7.27 17.68
C GLY A 167 -1.42 -6.93 16.93
N VAL A 168 -0.57 -7.94 16.72
CA VAL A 168 0.75 -7.77 16.09
C VAL A 168 0.81 -8.38 14.70
N ILE A 169 1.19 -7.57 13.71
CA ILE A 169 1.45 -8.00 12.33
C ILE A 169 2.96 -7.96 12.12
N GLU A 170 3.62 -9.13 12.05
CA GLU A 170 4.94 -9.22 11.44
C GLU A 170 4.77 -9.17 9.91
N LEU A 171 5.57 -8.37 9.22
CA LEU A 171 5.45 -8.14 7.79
C LEU A 171 6.83 -8.20 7.12
N ARG A 172 6.93 -8.97 6.03
CA ARG A 172 8.17 -9.21 5.29
C ARG A 172 8.03 -8.83 3.82
N PRO A 173 9.13 -8.58 3.08
CA PRO A 173 9.04 -8.38 1.62
C PRO A 173 8.35 -9.57 0.94
N GLY A 174 7.44 -9.27 0.02
CA GLY A 174 6.53 -10.26 -0.59
C GLY A 174 5.15 -10.32 0.08
N GLU A 175 4.96 -9.66 1.22
CA GLU A 175 3.68 -9.47 1.86
C GLU A 175 3.26 -7.99 1.81
N ILE A 176 1.97 -7.71 2.03
CA ILE A 176 1.44 -6.36 2.24
C ILE A 176 0.68 -6.30 3.56
N ALA A 177 0.54 -5.11 4.13
CA ALA A 177 -0.41 -4.86 5.22
C ALA A 177 -1.25 -3.63 4.95
N VAL A 178 -2.49 -3.63 5.43
CA VAL A 178 -3.33 -2.44 5.48
C VAL A 178 -3.61 -2.09 6.94
N LEU A 179 -3.33 -0.84 7.29
CA LEU A 179 -3.60 -0.26 8.59
C LEU A 179 -4.78 0.72 8.44
N PRO A 180 -5.96 0.40 9.01
CA PRO A 180 -7.13 1.25 8.91
C PRO A 180 -6.91 2.66 9.45
N ARG A 181 -7.61 3.64 8.89
CA ARG A 181 -7.65 5.01 9.40
C ARG A 181 -8.03 5.02 10.88
N GLY A 182 -7.30 5.77 11.69
CA GLY A 182 -7.54 5.94 13.12
C GLY A 182 -6.94 4.85 14.02
N LEU A 183 -6.44 3.75 13.47
CA LEU A 183 -5.81 2.68 14.25
C LEU A 183 -4.47 3.17 14.83
N VAL A 184 -4.30 3.04 16.14
CA VAL A 184 -3.03 3.32 16.82
C VAL A 184 -2.07 2.14 16.65
N PHE A 185 -0.83 2.44 16.31
CA PHE A 185 0.24 1.45 16.20
C PHE A 185 1.61 2.04 16.55
N LYS A 186 2.59 1.15 16.76
CA LYS A 186 4.02 1.43 16.68
C LYS A 186 4.70 0.41 15.78
N VAL A 187 5.88 0.75 15.27
CA VAL A 187 6.65 -0.10 14.36
C VAL A 187 7.95 -0.56 14.99
N GLU A 188 8.13 -1.86 15.13
CA GLU A 188 9.39 -2.47 15.51
C GLU A 188 10.10 -3.00 14.28
N LEU A 189 11.42 -2.82 14.20
CA LEU A 189 12.23 -3.45 13.17
C LEU A 189 12.60 -4.87 13.60
N VAL A 190 12.41 -5.84 12.71
CA VAL A 190 12.90 -7.21 12.91
C VAL A 190 14.35 -7.34 12.42
N ASP A 191 14.63 -6.70 11.29
CA ASP A 191 15.97 -6.56 10.72
C ASP A 191 16.55 -5.17 11.01
N GLU A 192 17.86 -4.98 10.84
CA GLU A 192 18.56 -3.74 11.23
C GLU A 192 18.07 -2.50 10.48
N GLU A 193 17.80 -2.63 9.19
CA GLU A 193 17.29 -1.56 8.33
C GLU A 193 16.12 -2.07 7.50
N VAL A 194 15.13 -1.19 7.29
CA VAL A 194 13.96 -1.48 6.47
C VAL A 194 13.70 -0.39 5.46
N ARG A 195 13.20 -0.80 4.30
CA ARG A 195 12.71 0.09 3.25
C ARG A 195 11.49 -0.52 2.58
N GLY A 196 10.56 0.33 2.17
CA GLY A 196 9.44 -0.10 1.35
C GLY A 196 8.58 1.08 0.94
N TYR A 197 7.39 0.76 0.46
CA TYR A 197 6.46 1.73 -0.11
C TYR A 197 5.22 1.82 0.76
N VAL A 198 4.57 2.99 0.76
CA VAL A 198 3.25 3.17 1.38
C VAL A 198 2.34 3.91 0.42
N CYS A 199 1.16 3.37 0.18
CA CYS A 199 0.04 4.12 -0.38
C CYS A 199 -0.83 4.59 0.79
N GLU A 200 -0.91 5.90 0.98
CA GLU A 200 -1.84 6.52 1.94
C GLU A 200 -3.13 6.87 1.20
N ASN A 201 -4.21 6.14 1.48
CA ASN A 201 -5.50 6.31 0.81
C ASN A 201 -6.42 7.22 1.63
N TYR A 202 -6.80 8.37 1.05
CA TYR A 202 -7.70 9.34 1.69
C TYR A 202 -9.18 9.01 1.49
N GLY A 203 -9.50 8.16 0.51
CA GLY A 203 -10.85 7.91 0.04
C GLY A 203 -11.58 6.79 0.75
N ALA A 204 -12.48 6.13 0.01
CA ALA A 204 -13.07 4.88 0.43
C ALA A 204 -11.98 3.84 0.67
N LYS A 205 -12.17 2.99 1.67
CA LYS A 205 -11.22 1.91 2.01
C LYS A 205 -10.89 1.01 0.82
N LEU A 206 -9.74 0.36 0.90
CA LEU A 206 -9.37 -0.74 0.04
C LEU A 206 -10.27 -1.95 0.30
N THR A 207 -10.75 -2.54 -0.79
CA THR A 207 -11.61 -3.72 -0.84
C THR A 207 -11.17 -4.65 -1.97
N LEU A 208 -11.72 -5.85 -2.04
CA LEU A 208 -11.45 -6.76 -3.15
C LEU A 208 -12.16 -6.27 -4.42
N PRO A 209 -11.52 -6.37 -5.61
CA PRO A 209 -12.15 -5.95 -6.85
C PRO A 209 -13.36 -6.83 -7.20
N ASP A 210 -14.33 -6.24 -7.88
CA ASP A 210 -15.37 -7.01 -8.54
C ASP A 210 -14.73 -7.90 -9.62
N ARG A 211 -14.99 -9.21 -9.52
CA ARG A 211 -14.34 -10.20 -10.38
C ARG A 211 -14.98 -10.35 -11.75
N GLY A 212 -16.17 -9.79 -11.94
CA GLY A 212 -16.92 -9.90 -13.19
C GLY A 212 -16.95 -11.35 -13.72
N PRO A 213 -16.59 -11.58 -15.00
CA PRO A 213 -16.57 -12.92 -15.60
C PRO A 213 -15.60 -13.93 -14.99
N ILE A 214 -14.62 -13.51 -14.19
CA ILE A 214 -13.74 -14.45 -13.45
C ILE A 214 -14.57 -15.26 -12.44
N GLY A 215 -15.65 -14.67 -11.93
CA GLY A 215 -16.62 -15.34 -11.07
C GLY A 215 -16.23 -15.34 -9.59
N ALA A 216 -16.39 -16.48 -8.92
CA ALA A 216 -16.36 -16.55 -7.45
C ALA A 216 -14.97 -16.82 -6.84
N ASN A 217 -13.91 -17.00 -7.64
CA ASN A 217 -12.56 -17.36 -7.18
C ASN A 217 -11.49 -16.68 -8.04
N CYS A 218 -10.21 -16.88 -7.70
CA CYS A 218 -9.02 -16.26 -8.32
C CYS A 218 -8.71 -14.84 -7.82
N LEU A 219 -7.64 -14.26 -8.36
CA LEU A 219 -7.00 -13.03 -7.87
C LEU A 219 -6.54 -13.21 -6.42
N ALA A 220 -6.74 -12.20 -5.57
CA ALA A 220 -6.55 -12.34 -4.13
C ALA A 220 -7.78 -13.06 -3.53
N ASN A 221 -7.58 -14.29 -3.04
CA ASN A 221 -8.66 -15.04 -2.40
C ASN A 221 -8.87 -14.52 -0.96
N PRO A 222 -10.13 -14.29 -0.52
CA PRO A 222 -10.42 -13.74 0.81
C PRO A 222 -9.79 -14.52 1.97
N ARG A 223 -9.65 -15.85 1.84
CA ARG A 223 -9.09 -16.69 2.91
C ARG A 223 -7.64 -16.33 3.27
N ASP A 224 -6.88 -15.80 2.31
CA ASP A 224 -5.44 -15.63 2.45
C ASP A 224 -5.08 -14.28 3.12
N PHE A 225 -6.07 -13.41 3.31
CA PHE A 225 -5.97 -12.22 4.16
C PHE A 225 -6.04 -12.63 5.64
N LYS A 226 -5.12 -12.10 6.43
CA LYS A 226 -4.87 -12.48 7.82
C LYS A 226 -4.93 -11.28 8.74
N THR A 227 -5.86 -11.30 9.69
CA THR A 227 -6.01 -10.28 10.74
C THR A 227 -5.38 -10.78 12.03
N PRO A 228 -4.61 -9.98 12.78
CA PRO A 228 -3.92 -10.46 13.97
C PRO A 228 -4.91 -10.84 15.08
N CYS A 229 -4.58 -11.86 15.89
CA CYS A 229 -5.28 -12.08 17.14
C CYS A 229 -4.98 -10.96 18.14
N ALA A 230 -5.90 -10.73 19.09
CA ALA A 230 -5.74 -9.74 20.15
C ALA A 230 -4.42 -9.91 20.90
N TRP A 231 -3.83 -8.78 21.26
CA TRP A 231 -2.61 -8.67 22.05
C TRP A 231 -2.60 -7.30 22.72
N PHE A 232 -1.99 -7.17 23.89
CA PHE A 232 -1.92 -5.91 24.61
C PHE A 232 -0.59 -5.72 25.33
N GLU A 233 -0.26 -4.46 25.61
CA GLU A 233 0.77 -4.05 26.55
C GLU A 233 0.15 -3.53 27.83
N GLU A 234 0.67 -4.00 28.96
CA GLU A 234 0.47 -3.34 30.25
C GLU A 234 1.77 -2.63 30.63
N LYS A 235 1.88 -1.37 30.19
CA LYS A 235 3.07 -0.54 30.39
C LYS A 235 2.66 0.79 31.02
N GLU A 236 3.30 1.14 32.14
CA GLU A 236 3.07 2.37 32.92
C GLU A 236 4.32 3.27 32.87
N THR A 237 4.77 3.60 31.67
CA THR A 237 5.90 4.52 31.43
C THR A 237 5.46 5.67 30.55
N PRO A 238 6.16 6.82 30.57
CA PRO A 238 5.90 7.91 29.64
C PRO A 238 5.98 7.43 28.18
N CYS A 239 4.90 7.61 27.43
CA CYS A 239 4.80 7.35 26.00
C CYS A 239 4.34 8.62 25.28
N ARG A 240 4.53 8.65 23.96
CA ARG A 240 4.02 9.70 23.07
C ARG A 240 3.06 9.10 22.06
N LEU A 241 2.01 9.85 21.75
CA LEU A 241 1.07 9.55 20.68
C LEU A 241 1.09 10.69 19.67
N THR A 242 1.52 10.38 18.46
CA THR A 242 1.49 11.29 17.30
C THR A 242 0.27 10.97 16.44
N VAL A 243 -0.47 12.02 16.08
CA VAL A 243 -1.55 11.94 15.09
C VAL A 243 -1.14 12.72 13.85
N LYS A 244 -1.40 12.13 12.69
CA LYS A 244 -1.50 12.88 11.43
C LYS A 244 -2.96 13.27 11.20
N TRP A 245 -3.23 14.56 11.08
CA TRP A 245 -4.56 15.14 10.93
C TRP A 245 -4.55 16.31 9.97
N CYS A 246 -5.38 16.24 8.93
CA CYS A 246 -5.51 17.19 7.84
C CYS A 246 -4.15 17.60 7.26
N GLY A 247 -3.28 16.62 6.98
CA GLY A 247 -1.93 16.83 6.44
C GLY A 247 -0.91 17.39 7.44
N ASN A 248 -1.30 17.65 8.69
CA ASN A 248 -0.43 18.17 9.75
C ASN A 248 -0.20 17.11 10.83
N PHE A 249 0.83 17.33 11.65
CA PHE A 249 1.18 16.40 12.71
C PHE A 249 1.05 17.04 14.08
N HIS A 250 0.53 16.27 15.02
CA HIS A 250 0.37 16.69 16.39
C HIS A 250 0.80 15.57 17.33
N VAL A 251 1.43 15.93 18.45
CA VAL A 251 1.91 14.96 19.44
C VAL A 251 1.38 15.29 20.82
N THR A 252 1.09 14.27 21.61
CA THR A 252 0.75 14.39 23.02
C THR A 252 1.50 13.34 23.84
N GLU A 253 1.64 13.59 25.13
CA GLU A 253 2.33 12.72 26.08
C GLU A 253 1.31 12.02 26.98
N ILE A 254 1.53 10.72 27.22
CA ILE A 254 0.70 9.87 28.07
C ILE A 254 1.59 9.05 29.01
N GLY A 255 1.03 8.59 30.12
CA GLY A 255 1.78 7.86 31.16
C GLY A 255 1.78 6.35 31.02
N HIS A 256 1.24 5.82 29.92
CA HIS A 256 0.98 4.40 29.70
C HIS A 256 0.97 4.06 28.20
N SER A 257 1.06 2.77 27.85
CA SER A 257 0.91 2.33 26.46
C SER A 257 -0.53 2.46 25.97
N PRO A 258 -0.79 3.03 24.77
CA PRO A 258 -2.12 3.06 24.19
C PRO A 258 -2.51 1.71 23.54
N LEU A 259 -1.60 0.74 23.46
CA LEU A 259 -1.84 -0.57 22.86
C LEU A 259 -2.37 -1.55 23.92
N ASP A 260 -3.48 -1.18 24.57
CA ASP A 260 -4.00 -1.80 25.80
C ASP A 260 -5.34 -2.54 25.61
N VAL A 261 -5.59 -3.05 24.40
CA VAL A 261 -6.83 -3.77 24.05
C VAL A 261 -6.68 -5.26 24.34
N VAL A 262 -7.38 -5.73 25.37
CA VAL A 262 -7.32 -7.13 25.84
C VAL A 262 -8.12 -8.06 24.93
N ALA A 263 -9.22 -7.57 24.37
CA ALA A 263 -10.06 -8.30 23.45
C ALA A 263 -10.77 -7.35 22.48
N TRP A 264 -11.13 -7.85 21.31
CA TRP A 264 -11.91 -7.07 20.36
C TRP A 264 -12.76 -7.99 19.47
N HIS A 265 -13.85 -7.43 18.95
CA HIS A 265 -14.62 -8.05 17.88
C HIS A 265 -15.08 -7.04 16.84
N GLY A 266 -15.20 -7.46 15.59
CA GLY A 266 -15.65 -6.60 14.50
C GLY A 266 -14.97 -6.89 13.17
N ASN A 267 -15.23 -6.01 12.20
CA ASN A 267 -14.77 -6.14 10.82
C ASN A 267 -13.88 -4.99 10.36
N TYR A 268 -13.55 -4.03 11.24
CA TYR A 268 -12.65 -2.92 10.94
C TYR A 268 -11.32 -3.13 11.68
N ALA A 269 -10.41 -3.86 11.05
CA ALA A 269 -9.17 -4.34 11.66
C ALA A 269 -8.00 -4.32 10.67
N PRO A 270 -6.75 -4.22 11.16
CA PRO A 270 -5.60 -4.34 10.29
C PRO A 270 -5.49 -5.76 9.74
N TYR A 271 -4.90 -5.89 8.56
CA TYR A 271 -4.69 -7.20 7.94
C TYR A 271 -3.40 -7.23 7.14
N LYS A 272 -2.88 -8.44 6.93
CA LYS A 272 -1.78 -8.72 6.01
C LYS A 272 -2.19 -9.71 4.93
N TYR A 273 -1.46 -9.72 3.82
CA TYR A 273 -1.66 -10.65 2.71
C TYR A 273 -0.33 -11.02 2.08
N ASP A 274 -0.15 -12.29 1.73
CA ASP A 274 1.04 -12.82 1.06
C ASP A 274 0.82 -12.78 -0.45
N LEU A 275 1.61 -11.97 -1.17
CA LEU A 275 1.47 -11.79 -2.62
C LEU A 275 1.74 -13.07 -3.40
N ALA A 276 2.49 -14.04 -2.84
CA ALA A 276 2.72 -15.34 -3.46
C ALA A 276 1.45 -16.21 -3.53
N THR A 277 0.42 -15.88 -2.75
CA THR A 277 -0.87 -16.60 -2.76
C THR A 277 -1.86 -16.06 -3.81
N PHE A 278 -1.49 -15.01 -4.54
CA PHE A 278 -2.32 -14.47 -5.62
C PHE A 278 -2.51 -15.52 -6.72
N SER A 279 -3.75 -15.65 -7.19
CA SER A 279 -4.13 -16.56 -8.26
C SER A 279 -4.30 -15.76 -9.56
N PRO A 280 -3.23 -15.56 -10.35
CA PRO A 280 -3.28 -14.72 -11.54
C PRO A 280 -4.20 -15.32 -12.61
N VAL A 281 -4.91 -14.44 -13.30
CA VAL A 281 -5.67 -14.74 -14.53
C VAL A 281 -4.99 -13.99 -15.67
N GLY A 282 -5.00 -14.55 -16.88
CA GLY A 282 -4.34 -13.96 -18.04
C GLY A 282 -4.80 -14.59 -19.35
N ALA A 283 -4.20 -14.16 -20.45
CA ALA A 283 -4.47 -14.71 -21.77
C ALA A 283 -3.93 -16.15 -21.89
N LEU A 284 -4.82 -17.08 -22.26
CA LEU A 284 -4.46 -18.48 -22.51
C LEU A 284 -4.20 -18.78 -23.99
N LEU A 285 -4.48 -17.84 -24.90
CA LEU A 285 -4.32 -18.05 -26.34
C LEU A 285 -3.53 -16.93 -27.01
N PHE A 286 -4.04 -15.70 -27.08
CA PHE A 286 -3.36 -14.56 -27.74
C PHE A 286 -3.63 -13.25 -26.98
N ASP A 287 -2.96 -12.18 -27.41
CA ASP A 287 -2.99 -10.82 -26.86
C ASP A 287 -2.42 -10.67 -25.44
N HIS A 288 -2.31 -9.41 -25.01
CA HIS A 288 -1.88 -9.00 -23.68
C HIS A 288 -3.08 -8.37 -22.94
N PRO A 289 -3.63 -9.02 -21.90
CA PRO A 289 -4.76 -8.47 -21.14
C PRO A 289 -4.41 -7.16 -20.43
N ASP A 290 -5.41 -6.31 -20.23
CA ASP A 290 -5.26 -5.08 -19.46
C ASP A 290 -4.75 -5.38 -18.03
N PRO A 291 -3.87 -4.53 -17.46
CA PRO A 291 -3.21 -4.81 -16.19
C PRO A 291 -4.17 -4.84 -14.99
N SER A 292 -5.39 -4.30 -15.13
CA SER A 292 -6.45 -4.40 -14.12
C SER A 292 -6.81 -5.84 -13.74
N ILE A 293 -6.51 -6.81 -14.62
CA ILE A 293 -6.64 -8.25 -14.32
C ILE A 293 -5.74 -8.72 -13.17
N PHE A 294 -4.74 -7.93 -12.79
CA PHE A 294 -3.84 -8.20 -11.66
C PHE A 294 -4.14 -7.37 -10.40
N THR A 295 -5.32 -6.78 -10.30
CA THR A 295 -5.76 -6.02 -9.11
C THR A 295 -5.84 -6.94 -7.88
N VAL A 296 -5.16 -6.55 -6.81
CA VAL A 296 -5.21 -7.23 -5.49
C VAL A 296 -6.25 -6.55 -4.61
N LEU A 297 -6.19 -5.22 -4.50
CA LEU A 297 -7.11 -4.38 -3.75
C LEU A 297 -7.46 -3.13 -4.57
N THR A 298 -8.68 -2.64 -4.42
CA THR A 298 -9.18 -1.42 -5.05
C THR A 298 -9.87 -0.53 -4.02
N ALA A 299 -9.69 0.77 -4.11
CA ALA A 299 -10.45 1.77 -3.38
C ALA A 299 -11.44 2.39 -4.37
N PRO A 300 -12.76 2.15 -4.25
CA PRO A 300 -13.73 2.67 -5.20
C PRO A 300 -13.85 4.20 -5.11
N SER A 301 -14.31 4.84 -6.19
CA SER A 301 -14.76 6.23 -6.15
C SER A 301 -16.30 6.32 -6.09
N GLY A 302 -16.84 7.54 -6.16
CA GLY A 302 -18.29 7.76 -6.31
C GLY A 302 -18.84 7.45 -7.71
N GLU A 303 -17.95 7.16 -8.68
CA GLU A 303 -18.31 6.80 -10.06
C GLU A 303 -18.02 5.31 -10.29
N GLU A 304 -19.04 4.55 -10.69
CA GLU A 304 -18.94 3.12 -10.96
C GLU A 304 -17.95 2.85 -12.11
N GLY A 305 -17.07 1.86 -11.94
CA GLY A 305 -16.03 1.54 -12.90
C GLY A 305 -14.78 2.44 -12.83
N THR A 306 -14.79 3.50 -12.01
CA THR A 306 -13.65 4.40 -11.83
C THR A 306 -13.12 4.29 -10.41
N ALA A 307 -12.00 3.60 -10.21
CA ALA A 307 -11.37 3.51 -8.89
C ALA A 307 -10.76 4.86 -8.45
N ASN A 308 -10.77 5.12 -7.15
CA ASN A 308 -9.88 6.10 -6.53
C ASN A 308 -8.43 5.62 -6.68
N ILE A 309 -8.20 4.35 -6.32
CA ILE A 309 -6.88 3.69 -6.36
C ILE A 309 -7.08 2.22 -6.73
N ASP A 310 -6.26 1.69 -7.62
CA ASP A 310 -6.04 0.25 -7.77
C ASP A 310 -4.61 -0.11 -7.33
N PHE A 311 -4.50 -1.09 -6.44
CA PHE A 311 -3.24 -1.76 -6.12
C PHE A 311 -3.12 -3.02 -6.96
N VAL A 312 -2.28 -2.93 -7.98
CA VAL A 312 -2.05 -3.96 -9.00
C VAL A 312 -0.68 -4.58 -8.78
N ILE A 313 -0.52 -5.88 -9.00
CA ILE A 313 0.78 -6.56 -8.93
C ILE A 313 1.18 -7.17 -10.27
N PHE A 314 2.47 -7.46 -10.46
CA PHE A 314 2.98 -8.19 -11.61
C PHE A 314 3.75 -9.41 -11.10
N PRO A 315 3.04 -10.49 -10.75
CA PRO A 315 3.60 -11.65 -10.06
C PRO A 315 4.27 -12.61 -11.06
N PRO A 316 4.96 -13.65 -10.55
CA PRO A 316 5.34 -14.80 -11.36
C PRO A 316 4.13 -15.40 -12.08
N ARG A 317 4.25 -15.63 -13.39
CA ARG A 317 3.14 -16.10 -14.23
C ARG A 317 3.64 -16.78 -15.51
N TRP A 318 2.77 -17.56 -16.13
CA TRP A 318 3.04 -18.15 -17.43
C TRP A 318 2.70 -17.17 -18.55
N LEU A 319 3.61 -17.04 -19.51
CA LEU A 319 3.40 -16.38 -20.79
C LEU A 319 3.24 -17.44 -21.87
N VAL A 320 2.02 -17.57 -22.38
CA VAL A 320 1.67 -18.59 -23.38
C VAL A 320 1.09 -18.00 -24.66
N ALA A 321 0.82 -16.69 -24.71
CA ALA A 321 0.19 -16.04 -25.85
C ALA A 321 0.95 -16.32 -27.17
N GLU A 322 0.23 -16.83 -28.17
CA GLU A 322 0.66 -17.14 -29.53
C GLU A 322 0.57 -15.88 -30.41
N ASP A 323 1.47 -15.75 -31.39
CA ASP A 323 1.51 -14.65 -32.37
C ASP A 323 1.30 -13.24 -31.76
N THR A 324 1.83 -13.03 -30.55
CA THR A 324 1.55 -11.87 -29.72
C THR A 324 2.83 -11.18 -29.26
N PHE A 325 2.84 -9.85 -29.32
CA PHE A 325 3.83 -9.03 -28.61
C PHE A 325 3.54 -9.10 -27.10
N ARG A 326 4.28 -9.95 -26.38
CA ARG A 326 3.99 -10.32 -24.98
C ARG A 326 4.25 -9.24 -23.92
N PRO A 327 5.22 -8.31 -24.06
CA PRO A 327 5.35 -7.21 -23.10
C PRO A 327 4.11 -6.31 -23.09
N PRO A 328 3.95 -5.44 -22.08
CA PRO A 328 2.93 -4.40 -22.11
C PRO A 328 3.00 -3.58 -23.39
N TRP A 329 1.85 -3.18 -23.92
CA TRP A 329 1.74 -2.40 -25.15
C TRP A 329 2.13 -0.93 -24.92
N TYR A 330 2.41 -0.19 -26.00
CA TYR A 330 2.60 1.27 -25.91
C TYR A 330 1.29 1.95 -25.52
N HIS A 331 1.32 2.73 -24.44
CA HIS A 331 0.13 3.13 -23.71
C HIS A 331 0.09 4.63 -23.40
N ARG A 332 -1.12 5.17 -23.40
CA ARG A 332 -1.51 6.49 -22.87
C ARG A 332 -2.81 6.29 -22.09
N ASN A 333 -2.82 6.67 -20.83
CA ASN A 333 -3.89 6.33 -19.89
C ASN A 333 -4.57 7.58 -19.34
N ILE A 334 -5.87 7.51 -19.04
CA ILE A 334 -6.54 8.57 -18.25
C ILE A 334 -6.12 8.53 -16.78
N MET A 335 -5.68 7.37 -16.30
CA MET A 335 -5.14 7.17 -14.96
C MET A 335 -3.66 7.57 -14.89
N SER A 336 -3.17 7.84 -13.69
CA SER A 336 -1.75 8.01 -13.39
C SER A 336 -1.18 6.76 -12.73
N GLU A 337 -0.04 6.29 -13.25
CA GLU A 337 0.58 5.01 -12.90
C GLU A 337 1.88 5.24 -12.10
N PHE A 338 1.86 4.89 -10.81
CA PHE A 338 3.06 4.84 -9.96
C PHE A 338 3.48 3.38 -9.79
N MET A 339 4.64 3.00 -10.32
CA MET A 339 5.15 1.62 -10.21
C MET A 339 6.28 1.51 -9.20
N GLY A 340 6.34 0.37 -8.52
CA GLY A 340 7.45 -0.04 -7.66
C GLY A 340 7.88 -1.48 -7.92
N LEU A 341 9.06 -1.86 -7.42
CA LEU A 341 9.64 -3.19 -7.58
C LEU A 341 10.12 -3.75 -6.24
N ILE A 342 9.53 -4.86 -5.80
CA ILE A 342 9.86 -5.48 -4.51
C ILE A 342 11.16 -6.30 -4.62
N HIS A 343 11.22 -7.19 -5.61
CA HIS A 343 12.40 -7.99 -5.92
C HIS A 343 12.40 -8.41 -7.40
N GLY A 344 13.57 -8.84 -7.90
CA GLY A 344 13.72 -9.33 -9.27
C GLY A 344 13.87 -8.23 -10.32
N GLN A 345 13.37 -8.52 -11.52
CA GLN A 345 13.39 -7.63 -12.69
C GLN A 345 12.00 -7.54 -13.31
N TYR A 346 11.61 -6.36 -13.78
CA TYR A 346 10.31 -6.14 -14.42
C TYR A 346 10.41 -6.40 -15.93
N ASP A 347 9.47 -7.18 -16.47
CA ASP A 347 9.50 -7.68 -17.86
C ASP A 347 9.62 -6.58 -18.93
N ALA A 348 9.08 -5.37 -18.66
CA ALA A 348 9.08 -4.28 -19.62
C ALA A 348 10.35 -3.39 -19.59
N LYS A 349 11.30 -3.63 -18.68
CA LYS A 349 12.50 -2.81 -18.45
C LYS A 349 13.70 -3.68 -18.07
N GLU A 350 14.61 -3.94 -19.01
CA GLU A 350 15.80 -4.76 -18.75
C GLU A 350 16.81 -4.05 -17.83
N GLU A 351 16.90 -2.71 -17.91
CA GLU A 351 17.83 -1.90 -17.12
C GLU A 351 17.17 -0.66 -16.48
N GLY A 352 17.73 -0.22 -15.35
CA GLY A 352 17.37 1.03 -14.68
C GLY A 352 16.11 1.01 -13.80
N PHE A 353 15.29 -0.04 -13.82
CA PHE A 353 14.21 -0.24 -12.84
C PHE A 353 14.54 -1.45 -11.96
N VAL A 354 15.08 -1.17 -10.76
CA VAL A 354 15.65 -2.18 -9.84
C VAL A 354 14.85 -2.23 -8.53
N PRO A 355 14.96 -3.31 -7.72
CA PRO A 355 14.25 -3.42 -6.45
C PRO A 355 14.45 -2.19 -5.53
N GLY A 356 13.36 -1.60 -5.07
CA GLY A 356 13.34 -0.32 -4.33
C GLY A 356 13.19 0.92 -5.22
N GLY A 357 13.30 0.77 -6.53
CA GLY A 357 13.10 1.84 -7.51
C GLY A 357 11.62 2.16 -7.73
N ILE A 358 11.38 3.27 -8.42
CA ILE A 358 10.04 3.82 -8.71
C ILE A 358 10.01 4.29 -10.16
N SER A 359 8.87 4.16 -10.83
CA SER A 359 8.57 4.97 -12.02
C SER A 359 7.21 5.64 -11.90
N LEU A 360 7.07 6.82 -12.51
CA LEU A 360 5.82 7.57 -12.58
C LEU A 360 5.50 7.90 -14.04
N HIS A 361 4.35 7.42 -14.48
CA HIS A 361 3.73 7.77 -15.75
C HIS A 361 2.41 8.47 -15.46
N ASN A 362 2.42 9.80 -15.48
CA ASN A 362 1.23 10.60 -15.19
C ASN A 362 0.20 10.53 -16.31
N LEU A 363 -1.05 10.87 -15.99
CA LEU A 363 -2.17 10.83 -16.94
C LEU A 363 -1.81 11.41 -18.31
N MET A 364 -2.21 10.67 -19.34
CA MET A 364 -2.05 10.93 -20.76
C MET A 364 -0.61 10.97 -21.29
N LEU A 365 0.41 10.84 -20.43
CA LEU A 365 1.79 10.74 -20.87
C LEU A 365 2.07 9.35 -21.46
N ALA A 366 2.63 9.34 -22.66
CA ALA A 366 2.94 8.11 -23.38
C ALA A 366 4.04 7.31 -22.67
N HIS A 367 3.87 6.00 -22.61
CA HIS A 367 4.85 5.08 -22.07
C HIS A 367 4.74 3.71 -22.77
N GLY A 368 5.63 2.79 -22.43
CA GLY A 368 5.67 1.46 -23.01
C GLY A 368 7.05 0.81 -22.86
N PRO A 369 7.26 -0.36 -23.50
CA PRO A 369 8.56 -1.02 -23.57
C PRO A 369 9.64 -0.08 -24.10
N ASP A 370 10.87 -0.25 -23.61
CA ASP A 370 12.03 0.42 -24.19
C ASP A 370 12.45 -0.21 -25.53
N ALA A 371 13.40 0.40 -26.24
CA ALA A 371 13.83 -0.09 -27.54
C ALA A 371 14.40 -1.53 -27.51
N PRO A 372 15.26 -1.91 -26.54
CA PRO A 372 15.70 -3.31 -26.40
C PRO A 372 14.55 -4.29 -26.15
N GLY A 373 13.61 -3.93 -25.27
CA GLY A 373 12.43 -4.74 -24.98
C GLY A 373 11.55 -4.96 -26.21
N PHE A 374 11.34 -3.91 -27.01
CA PHE A 374 10.61 -4.02 -28.28
C PHE A 374 11.31 -4.95 -29.28
N GLU A 375 12.62 -4.76 -29.51
CA GLU A 375 13.38 -5.57 -30.47
C GLU A 375 13.41 -7.05 -30.09
N LYS A 376 13.67 -7.33 -28.81
CA LYS A 376 13.71 -8.69 -28.28
C LYS A 376 12.37 -9.39 -28.42
N ALA A 377 11.29 -8.75 -27.98
CA ALA A 377 9.96 -9.36 -28.01
C ALA A 377 9.42 -9.54 -29.43
N SER A 378 9.75 -8.65 -30.37
CA SER A 378 9.31 -8.74 -31.76
C SER A 378 10.03 -9.85 -32.56
N ARG A 379 11.15 -10.37 -32.06
CA ARG A 379 11.97 -11.40 -32.74
C ARG A 379 12.03 -12.72 -31.96
N ALA A 380 11.44 -12.76 -30.77
CA ALA A 380 11.46 -13.93 -29.92
C ALA A 380 10.70 -15.09 -30.55
N GLU A 381 11.28 -16.30 -30.49
CA GLU A 381 10.52 -17.51 -30.76
C GLU A 381 9.51 -17.73 -29.63
N LEU A 382 8.21 -17.69 -29.95
CA LEU A 382 7.15 -17.80 -28.95
C LEU A 382 6.97 -19.25 -28.50
N LYS A 383 7.31 -19.51 -27.23
CA LYS A 383 7.09 -20.78 -26.52
C LYS A 383 6.47 -20.49 -25.15
N PRO A 384 5.88 -21.48 -24.45
CA PRO A 384 5.48 -21.29 -23.06
C PRO A 384 6.70 -20.90 -22.20
N VAL A 385 6.65 -19.73 -21.57
CA VAL A 385 7.73 -19.21 -20.71
C VAL A 385 7.13 -18.87 -19.35
N LYS A 386 7.74 -19.36 -18.27
CA LYS A 386 7.40 -18.91 -16.91
C LYS A 386 8.24 -17.67 -16.57
N LEU A 387 7.58 -16.53 -16.37
CA LEU A 387 8.20 -15.41 -15.67
C LEU A 387 8.23 -15.74 -14.18
N ASP A 388 9.41 -15.70 -13.57
CA ASP A 388 9.62 -16.08 -12.18
C ASP A 388 10.60 -15.11 -11.48
N ASN A 389 10.73 -15.22 -10.16
CA ASN A 389 11.65 -14.45 -9.33
C ASN A 389 11.47 -12.92 -9.43
N THR A 390 10.25 -12.45 -9.70
CA THR A 390 9.94 -11.02 -9.81
C THR A 390 8.62 -10.68 -9.11
N MET A 391 8.54 -9.48 -8.55
CA MET A 391 7.30 -8.92 -8.02
C MET A 391 7.35 -7.40 -8.14
N ALA A 392 6.81 -6.88 -9.24
CA ALA A 392 6.51 -5.45 -9.37
C ALA A 392 5.07 -5.17 -8.92
N PHE A 393 4.75 -3.91 -8.68
CA PHE A 393 3.39 -3.47 -8.38
C PHE A 393 3.15 -2.07 -8.92
N MET A 394 1.88 -1.65 -8.89
CA MET A 394 1.44 -0.34 -9.29
C MET A 394 0.37 0.19 -8.32
N PHE A 395 0.50 1.47 -7.96
CA PHE A 395 -0.58 2.30 -7.44
C PHE A 395 -1.11 3.13 -8.60
N GLU A 396 -2.23 2.72 -9.17
CA GLU A 396 -2.92 3.45 -10.23
C GLU A 396 -4.01 4.32 -9.61
N THR A 397 -4.14 5.58 -10.04
CA THR A 397 -5.19 6.47 -9.53
C THR A 397 -5.76 7.33 -10.64
N ARG A 398 -7.05 7.69 -10.53
CA ARG A 398 -7.75 8.56 -11.49
C ARG A 398 -7.28 10.02 -11.48
N PHE A 399 -6.44 10.40 -10.52
CA PHE A 399 -5.98 11.77 -10.34
C PHE A 399 -4.54 11.98 -10.85
N PRO A 400 -4.19 13.18 -11.34
CA PRO A 400 -2.79 13.54 -11.53
C PRO A 400 -2.01 13.35 -10.23
N GLN A 401 -0.83 12.74 -10.34
CA GLN A 401 0.10 12.61 -9.24
C GLN A 401 1.11 13.77 -9.30
N MET A 402 0.96 14.71 -8.38
CA MET A 402 1.86 15.85 -8.19
C MET A 402 3.09 15.39 -7.44
N LEU A 403 4.28 15.60 -8.02
CA LEU A 403 5.53 15.34 -7.32
C LEU A 403 5.67 16.28 -6.12
N THR A 404 6.23 15.76 -5.04
CA THR A 404 6.73 16.61 -3.96
C THR A 404 8.10 17.18 -4.34
N ARG A 405 8.55 18.21 -3.63
CA ARG A 405 9.95 18.67 -3.73
C ARG A 405 10.94 17.54 -3.52
N TYR A 406 10.69 16.70 -2.51
CA TYR A 406 11.53 15.54 -2.24
C TYR A 406 11.62 14.61 -3.45
N GLY A 407 10.48 14.22 -4.03
CA GLY A 407 10.46 13.35 -5.22
C GLY A 407 11.15 13.99 -6.44
N ALA A 408 10.96 15.29 -6.67
CA ALA A 408 11.54 16.01 -7.80
C ALA A 408 13.07 16.22 -7.68
N GLU A 409 13.56 16.49 -6.47
CA GLU A 409 14.96 16.82 -6.19
C GLU A 409 15.79 15.63 -5.70
N LEU A 410 15.19 14.43 -5.58
CA LEU A 410 15.88 13.24 -5.12
C LEU A 410 17.06 12.90 -6.04
N GLU A 411 18.26 12.77 -5.48
CA GLU A 411 19.50 12.48 -6.22
C GLU A 411 19.43 11.16 -7.02
N THR A 412 18.58 10.23 -6.60
CA THR A 412 18.40 8.95 -7.29
C THR A 412 17.46 9.03 -8.49
N ARG A 413 16.85 10.20 -8.77
CA ARG A 413 16.05 10.44 -9.96
C ARG A 413 16.94 10.34 -11.21
N GLN A 414 16.47 9.61 -12.21
CA GLN A 414 17.19 9.40 -13.46
C GLN A 414 16.80 10.49 -14.45
N ASP A 415 17.72 11.41 -14.75
CA ASP A 415 17.49 12.51 -15.70
C ASP A 415 17.32 12.03 -17.15
N ASN A 416 17.89 10.88 -17.49
CA ASN A 416 17.92 10.31 -18.83
C ASN A 416 16.83 9.24 -19.07
N TYR A 417 15.79 9.16 -18.22
CA TYR A 417 14.78 8.09 -18.37
C TYR A 417 14.09 8.14 -19.74
N ILE A 418 13.78 9.33 -20.25
CA ILE A 418 13.14 9.52 -21.55
C ILE A 418 13.97 8.93 -22.71
N ASP A 419 15.29 8.82 -22.54
CA ASP A 419 16.19 8.34 -23.60
C ASP A 419 16.05 6.83 -23.84
N CYS A 420 15.40 6.08 -22.94
CA CYS A 420 15.19 4.63 -23.14
C CYS A 420 14.31 4.30 -24.37
N TRP A 421 13.59 5.29 -24.89
CA TRP A 421 12.78 5.17 -26.11
C TRP A 421 13.44 5.79 -27.35
N ALA A 422 14.61 6.42 -27.23
CA ALA A 422 15.24 7.18 -28.32
C ALA A 422 15.60 6.31 -29.53
N ASP A 423 15.99 5.06 -29.29
CA ASP A 423 16.44 4.12 -30.34
C ASP A 423 15.29 3.37 -31.04
N LEU A 424 14.03 3.71 -30.76
CA LEU A 424 12.89 3.13 -31.46
C LEU A 424 12.89 3.54 -32.94
N LYS A 425 12.98 2.54 -33.83
CA LYS A 425 13.09 2.75 -35.28
C LYS A 425 11.73 2.89 -35.95
N LYS A 426 11.66 3.74 -36.97
CA LYS A 426 10.56 3.70 -37.95
C LYS A 426 10.71 2.45 -38.81
N ARG A 427 9.85 1.45 -38.58
CA ARG A 427 9.79 0.21 -39.37
C ARG A 427 8.80 0.27 -40.55
N PHE A 428 8.00 1.33 -40.66
CA PHE A 428 7.02 1.48 -41.72
C PHE A 428 7.66 1.94 -43.04
N ASN A 429 7.53 1.12 -44.08
CA ASN A 429 7.99 1.41 -45.45
C ASN A 429 6.87 1.33 -46.51
N GLY A 430 5.61 1.16 -46.10
CA GLY A 430 4.45 1.04 -47.01
C GLY A 430 4.20 -0.37 -47.57
N MET A 431 5.00 -1.37 -47.19
CA MET A 431 4.83 -2.77 -47.58
C MET A 431 4.38 -3.64 -46.40
N PRO A 432 3.58 -4.71 -46.62
CA PRO A 432 3.10 -5.59 -45.54
C PRO A 432 4.22 -6.20 -44.68
N GLU A 433 5.39 -6.44 -45.27
CA GLU A 433 6.55 -7.02 -44.59
C GLU A 433 7.21 -6.03 -43.62
N GLY A 434 7.11 -4.72 -43.86
CA GLY A 434 7.81 -3.69 -43.07
C GLY A 434 9.34 -3.72 -43.24
N ASP A 435 10.03 -2.82 -42.54
CA ASP A 435 11.50 -2.82 -42.43
C ASP A 435 11.92 -3.42 -41.09
N TRP A 436 12.31 -4.70 -41.12
CA TRP A 436 12.81 -5.46 -39.97
C TRP A 436 14.34 -5.59 -39.94
N SER A 437 15.04 -4.78 -40.74
CA SER A 437 16.50 -4.68 -40.66
C SER A 437 17.00 -4.00 -39.38
#